data_AF-A0A1I3X745-F1
#
_entry.id   AF-A0A1I3X745-F1
#
_cell.length_a   1.000
_cell.length_b   1.000
_cell.length_c   1.000
_cell.angle_alpha   90.00
_cell.angle_beta   90.00
_cell.angle_gamma   90.00
#
_symmetry.space_group_name_H-M   'P 1'
#
loop_
_entity.id
_entity.type
_entity.pdbx_description
1 polymer ?
#
loop_
_entity_poly.entity_id
_entity_poly.type
_entity_poly.pdbx_seq_one_letter_code
_entity_poly.pdbx_strand_id
1 'polypeptide(L)'
;MMGFSAIEPDNLDTWSRSSGLLSMNDNLALARLMSDFAHELGLAVGQKNNPEIGEAGRSLAGFDFAVAEECEAYDECDAYTSIYNQVLEIEYPDNDPEAFTRACSKRGGKIPIVLRDRELTTPEDKAYRFEMC
;
A
#
# COMPACT_ATOMS: atom_id res chain seq x y z
N MET A 1 19.15 -13.17 10.38
CA MET A 1 18.17 -12.45 9.56
C MET A 1 16.79 -12.82 10.05
N MET A 2 15.92 -11.84 10.27
CA MET A 2 14.50 -12.09 10.51
C MET A 2 13.90 -12.61 9.19
N GLY A 3 13.13 -13.69 9.22
CA GLY A 3 12.68 -14.47 8.05
C GLY A 3 11.59 -13.78 7.21
N PHE A 4 11.72 -12.48 6.96
CA PHE A 4 10.82 -11.72 6.09
C PHE A 4 11.03 -12.10 4.63
N SER A 5 9.97 -11.95 3.83
CA SER A 5 10.00 -12.10 2.37
C SER A 5 9.89 -10.77 1.63
N ALA A 6 9.47 -9.72 2.32
CA ALA A 6 9.28 -8.39 1.77
C ALA A 6 9.37 -7.29 2.83
N ILE A 7 9.54 -6.05 2.37
CA ILE A 7 9.34 -4.82 3.16
C ILE A 7 8.28 -3.94 2.50
N GLU A 8 7.62 -3.09 3.28
CA GLU A 8 6.72 -2.03 2.82
C GLU A 8 7.11 -0.74 3.55
N PRO A 9 7.96 0.12 2.94
CA PRO A 9 8.29 1.42 3.52
C PRO A 9 7.08 2.36 3.41
N ASP A 10 6.59 2.82 4.56
CA ASP A 10 5.46 3.74 4.66
C ASP A 10 5.85 5.21 4.41
N ASN A 11 4.86 6.10 4.28
CA ASN A 11 4.96 7.54 4.08
C ASN A 11 5.68 7.97 2.78
N LEU A 12 5.46 7.20 1.70
CA LEU A 12 5.95 7.50 0.35
C LEU A 12 5.28 8.76 -0.26
N ASP A 13 4.39 9.43 0.45
CA ASP A 13 3.69 10.66 0.04
C ASP A 13 4.27 11.91 0.73
N THR A 14 5.29 11.77 1.59
CA THR A 14 5.83 12.85 2.45
C THR A 14 6.20 14.11 1.67
N TRP A 15 6.61 13.97 0.40
CA TRP A 15 6.93 15.09 -0.48
C TRP A 15 5.80 16.12 -0.56
N SER A 16 4.54 15.67 -0.60
CA SER A 16 3.34 16.53 -0.66
C SER A 16 3.12 17.36 0.61
N ARG A 17 3.64 16.88 1.75
CA ARG A 17 3.49 17.49 3.09
C ARG A 17 4.76 18.21 3.56
N SER A 18 5.76 18.34 2.69
CA SER A 18 7.10 18.83 3.03
C SER A 18 7.27 20.36 2.98
N SER A 19 6.21 21.12 2.71
CA SER A 19 6.29 22.58 2.43
C SER A 19 7.28 22.94 1.31
N GLY A 20 7.42 22.04 0.31
CA GLY A 20 8.31 22.23 -0.84
C GLY A 20 9.79 21.89 -0.57
N LEU A 21 10.12 21.31 0.59
CA LEU A 21 11.48 20.85 0.90
C LEU A 21 11.84 19.56 0.15
N LEU A 22 10.85 18.76 -0.23
CA LEU A 22 11.00 17.51 -0.96
C LEU A 22 10.08 17.52 -2.18
N SER A 23 10.58 16.98 -3.28
CA SER A 23 9.84 16.70 -4.50
C SER A 23 9.45 15.22 -4.58
N MET A 24 8.51 14.89 -5.47
CA MET A 24 8.20 13.50 -5.80
C MET A 24 9.45 12.72 -6.29
N ASN A 25 10.37 13.40 -6.99
CA ASN A 25 11.61 12.79 -7.45
C ASN A 25 12.57 12.45 -6.30
N ASP A 26 12.61 13.27 -5.25
CA ASP A 26 13.42 12.96 -4.06
C ASP A 26 12.88 11.71 -3.36
N ASN A 27 11.55 11.58 -3.30
CA ASN A 27 10.91 10.40 -2.72
C ASN A 27 11.16 9.14 -3.57
N LEU A 28 11.06 9.23 -4.89
CA LEU A 28 11.40 8.12 -5.81
C LEU A 28 12.88 7.72 -5.71
N ALA A 29 13.78 8.69 -5.56
CA ALA A 29 15.21 8.41 -5.39
C ALA A 29 15.49 7.66 -4.08
N LEU A 30 14.86 8.06 -2.97
CA LEU A 30 14.98 7.36 -1.70
C LEU A 30 14.38 5.96 -1.77
N ALA A 31 13.17 5.82 -2.33
CA ALA A 31 12.52 4.53 -2.53
C ALA A 31 13.39 3.58 -3.37
N ARG A 32 14.02 4.09 -4.43
CA ARG A 32 14.95 3.29 -5.24
C ARG A 32 16.13 2.75 -4.44
N LEU A 33 16.76 3.59 -3.61
CA LEU A 33 17.85 3.14 -2.73
C LEU A 33 17.40 2.04 -1.76
N MET A 34 16.18 2.14 -1.24
CA MET A 34 15.60 1.11 -0.37
C MET A 34 15.32 -0.20 -1.13
N SER A 35 14.74 -0.11 -2.32
CA SER A 35 14.45 -1.27 -3.17
C SER A 35 15.72 -2.00 -3.59
N ASP A 36 16.73 -1.28 -4.08
CA ASP A 36 17.99 -1.90 -4.50
C ASP A 36 18.64 -2.65 -3.32
N PHE A 37 18.66 -2.06 -2.12
CA PHE A 37 19.19 -2.73 -0.93
C PHE A 37 18.35 -3.94 -0.48
N ALA A 38 17.02 -3.83 -0.53
CA ALA A 38 16.13 -4.94 -0.17
C ALA A 38 16.27 -6.12 -1.16
N HIS A 39 16.37 -5.81 -2.44
CA HIS A 39 16.57 -6.80 -3.50
C HIS A 39 17.92 -7.52 -3.38
N GLU A 40 19.00 -6.82 -2.97
CA GLU A 40 20.29 -7.47 -2.64
C GLU A 40 20.17 -8.50 -1.50
N LEU A 41 19.20 -8.32 -0.61
CA LEU A 41 18.88 -9.25 0.48
C LEU A 41 17.83 -10.30 0.09
N GLY A 42 17.34 -10.30 -1.15
CA GLY A 42 16.31 -11.21 -1.65
C GLY A 42 14.90 -10.90 -1.14
N LEU A 43 14.63 -9.66 -0.72
CA LEU A 43 13.33 -9.20 -0.22
C LEU A 43 12.60 -8.42 -1.31
N ALA A 44 11.30 -8.68 -1.50
CA ALA A 44 10.46 -7.83 -2.33
C ALA A 44 10.12 -6.50 -1.63
N VAL A 45 9.70 -5.48 -2.39
CA VAL A 45 9.34 -4.17 -1.85
C VAL A 45 7.96 -3.73 -2.31
N GLY A 46 7.10 -3.37 -1.35
CA GLY A 46 5.76 -2.86 -1.62
C GLY A 46 5.71 -1.34 -1.73
N GLN A 47 4.99 -0.82 -2.72
CA GLN A 47 4.54 0.57 -2.74
C GLN A 47 3.43 0.76 -1.70
N LYS A 48 3.65 1.62 -0.71
CA LYS A 48 2.59 2.07 0.20
C LYS A 48 1.91 3.33 -0.32
N ASN A 49 0.60 3.24 -0.59
CA ASN A 49 -0.25 4.36 -1.02
C ASN A 49 0.35 5.17 -2.18
N ASN A 50 0.12 6.50 -2.22
CA ASN A 50 0.64 7.45 -3.21
C ASN A 50 0.36 7.03 -4.67
N PRO A 51 -0.92 6.95 -5.08
CA PRO A 51 -1.29 6.52 -6.43
C PRO A 51 -0.73 7.44 -7.52
N GLU A 52 -0.41 8.70 -7.19
CA GLU A 52 0.10 9.72 -8.11
C GLU A 52 1.49 9.38 -8.68
N ILE A 53 2.26 8.51 -8.01
CA ILE A 53 3.53 8.00 -8.54
C ILE A 53 3.32 7.25 -9.87
N GLY A 54 2.20 6.53 -10.00
CA GLY A 54 1.90 5.71 -11.18
C GLY A 54 3.04 4.75 -11.57
N GLU A 55 3.29 4.61 -12.87
CA GLU A 55 4.27 3.65 -13.44
C GLU A 55 5.70 3.91 -12.93
N ALA A 56 6.00 5.11 -12.44
CA ALA A 56 7.32 5.42 -11.88
C ALA A 56 7.63 4.60 -10.61
N GLY A 57 6.62 4.15 -9.88
CA GLY A 57 6.81 3.32 -8.68
C GLY A 57 7.48 2.00 -9.02
N ARG A 58 6.96 1.34 -10.05
CA ARG A 58 7.53 0.10 -10.58
C ARG A 58 8.83 0.34 -11.35
N SER A 59 8.83 1.27 -12.30
CA SER A 59 9.93 1.43 -13.26
C SER A 59 11.14 2.16 -12.72
N LEU A 60 10.95 3.15 -11.83
CA LEU A 60 12.03 3.96 -11.26
C LEU A 60 12.35 3.53 -9.83
N ALA A 61 11.33 3.39 -8.97
CA ALA A 61 11.51 3.04 -7.57
C ALA A 61 11.76 1.53 -7.34
N GLY A 62 11.36 0.67 -8.27
CA GLY A 62 11.60 -0.78 -8.18
C GLY A 62 10.63 -1.52 -7.26
N PHE A 63 9.41 -1.00 -7.05
CA PHE A 63 8.41 -1.72 -6.27
C PHE A 63 7.89 -2.96 -7.01
N ASP A 64 7.63 -4.03 -6.25
CA ASP A 64 7.20 -5.34 -6.74
C ASP A 64 5.68 -5.55 -6.63
N PHE A 65 5.06 -4.91 -5.64
CA PHE A 65 3.62 -4.98 -5.33
C PHE A 65 3.14 -3.67 -4.71
N ALA A 66 1.84 -3.53 -4.45
CA ALA A 66 1.28 -2.38 -3.75
C ALA A 66 0.51 -2.79 -2.49
N VAL A 67 0.54 -1.92 -1.49
CA VAL A 67 -0.35 -1.93 -0.32
C VAL A 67 -1.10 -0.61 -0.34
N ALA A 68 -2.40 -0.68 -0.62
CA ALA A 68 -3.26 0.47 -0.87
C ALA A 68 -4.33 0.55 0.22
N GLU A 69 -4.28 1.62 1.01
CA GLU A 69 -5.29 1.93 2.01
C GLU A 69 -6.41 2.77 1.38
N GLU A 70 -7.64 2.34 1.60
CA GLU A 70 -8.89 3.04 1.29
C GLU A 70 -9.09 3.32 -0.21
N CYS A 71 -8.46 2.55 -1.10
CA CYS A 71 -8.56 2.81 -2.53
C CYS A 71 -9.99 2.67 -3.06
N GLU A 72 -10.86 1.85 -2.45
CA GLU A 72 -12.25 1.74 -2.86
C GLU A 72 -13.09 2.90 -2.30
N ALA A 73 -12.74 3.41 -1.13
CA ALA A 73 -13.37 4.61 -0.56
C ALA A 73 -13.05 5.88 -1.39
N TYR A 74 -11.86 5.94 -1.99
CA TYR A 74 -11.42 7.08 -2.79
C TYR A 74 -11.52 6.91 -4.32
N ASP A 75 -11.97 5.74 -4.81
CA ASP A 75 -12.04 5.41 -6.25
C ASP A 75 -10.67 5.42 -6.96
N GLU A 76 -9.65 4.89 -6.28
CA GLU A 76 -8.24 4.93 -6.70
C GLU A 76 -7.64 3.55 -7.00
N CYS A 77 -8.39 2.45 -6.81
CA CYS A 77 -7.83 1.09 -6.93
C CYS A 77 -7.25 0.76 -8.32
N ASP A 78 -7.77 1.38 -9.38
CA ASP A 78 -7.27 1.18 -10.75
C ASP A 78 -5.86 1.75 -10.94
N ALA A 79 -5.47 2.76 -10.14
CA ALA A 79 -4.11 3.31 -10.16
C ALA A 79 -3.05 2.28 -9.72
N TYR A 80 -3.45 1.30 -8.90
CA TYR A 80 -2.57 0.22 -8.45
C TYR A 80 -2.70 -1.03 -9.32
N THR A 81 -3.93 -1.49 -9.55
CA THR A 81 -4.20 -2.78 -10.22
C THR A 81 -3.85 -2.76 -11.71
N SER A 82 -3.74 -1.58 -12.33
CA SER A 82 -3.22 -1.44 -13.70
C SER A 82 -1.70 -1.62 -13.81
N ILE A 83 -0.96 -1.46 -12.70
CA ILE A 83 0.51 -1.49 -12.66
C ILE A 83 1.03 -2.79 -12.05
N TYR A 84 0.39 -3.25 -10.99
CA TYR A 84 0.85 -4.37 -10.18
C TYR A 84 -0.11 -5.57 -10.27
N ASN A 85 0.46 -6.77 -10.45
CA ASN A 85 -0.29 -8.02 -10.38
C ASN A 85 -0.62 -8.45 -8.95
N GLN A 86 0.04 -7.84 -7.96
CA GLN A 86 -0.14 -8.10 -6.54
C GLN A 86 -0.45 -6.76 -5.88
N VAL A 87 -1.66 -6.65 -5.33
CA VAL A 87 -2.13 -5.47 -4.59
C VAL A 87 -2.79 -5.98 -3.32
N LEU A 88 -2.39 -5.46 -2.17
CA LEU A 88 -3.10 -5.64 -0.91
C LEU A 88 -3.96 -4.41 -0.68
N GLU A 89 -5.27 -4.58 -0.73
CA GLU A 89 -6.23 -3.52 -0.48
C GLU A 89 -6.67 -3.56 0.98
N ILE A 90 -6.65 -2.41 1.65
CA ILE A 90 -7.01 -2.27 3.06
C ILE A 90 -8.10 -1.23 3.18
N GLU A 91 -9.24 -1.58 3.76
CA GLU A 91 -10.35 -0.66 4.02
C GLU A 91 -10.53 -0.47 5.54
N TYR A 92 -10.89 0.74 5.95
CA TYR A 92 -11.16 1.08 7.35
C TYR A 92 -12.65 1.41 7.56
N PRO A 93 -13.31 0.90 8.62
CA PRO A 93 -14.76 1.03 8.81
C PRO A 93 -15.19 2.44 9.25
N ASP A 94 -14.24 3.33 9.56
CA ASP A 94 -14.49 4.66 10.11
C ASP A 94 -14.50 5.78 9.06
N ASN A 95 -14.19 5.48 7.79
CA ASN A 95 -14.28 6.41 6.68
C ASN A 95 -15.51 6.12 5.80
N ASP A 96 -15.48 5.00 5.06
CA ASP A 96 -16.63 4.50 4.29
C ASP A 96 -16.96 3.06 4.73
N PRO A 97 -18.01 2.88 5.57
CA PRO A 97 -18.40 1.56 6.09
C PRO A 97 -18.81 0.55 5.02
N GLU A 98 -19.15 0.99 3.80
CA GLU A 98 -19.54 0.10 2.70
C GLU A 98 -18.37 -0.25 1.77
N ALA A 99 -17.23 0.44 1.86
CA ALA A 99 -16.10 0.27 0.95
C ALA A 99 -15.62 -1.18 0.90
N PHE A 100 -15.42 -1.83 2.04
CA PHE A 100 -15.01 -3.25 2.09
C PHE A 100 -15.98 -4.18 1.35
N THR A 101 -17.29 -3.97 1.49
CA THR A 101 -18.30 -4.81 0.80
C THR A 101 -18.26 -4.59 -0.72
N ARG A 102 -18.10 -3.34 -1.16
CA ARG A 102 -17.97 -3.01 -2.59
C ARG A 102 -16.66 -3.56 -3.17
N ALA A 103 -15.56 -3.42 -2.44
CA ALA A 103 -14.25 -3.96 -2.76
C ALA A 103 -14.32 -5.48 -2.97
N CYS A 104 -14.84 -6.23 -2.00
CA CYS A 104 -15.03 -7.68 -2.10
C CYS A 104 -15.86 -8.06 -3.33
N SER A 105 -16.92 -7.31 -3.63
CA SER A 105 -17.78 -7.58 -4.78
C SER A 105 -17.07 -7.35 -6.13
N LYS A 106 -16.20 -6.34 -6.22
CA LYS A 106 -15.47 -5.98 -7.46
C LYS A 106 -14.22 -6.84 -7.68
N ARG A 107 -13.47 -7.09 -6.61
CA ARG A 107 -12.09 -7.57 -6.65
C ARG A 107 -11.79 -8.76 -5.74
N GLY A 108 -12.72 -9.19 -4.89
CA GLY A 108 -12.55 -10.36 -4.02
C GLY A 108 -12.18 -11.62 -4.80
N GLY A 109 -11.21 -12.37 -4.26
CA GLY A 109 -10.63 -13.54 -4.93
C GLY A 109 -9.71 -13.25 -6.12
N LYS A 110 -9.54 -11.98 -6.54
CA LYS A 110 -8.51 -11.56 -7.52
C LYS A 110 -7.29 -10.98 -6.83
N ILE A 111 -7.52 -10.18 -5.80
CA ILE A 111 -6.50 -9.61 -4.91
C ILE A 111 -6.98 -9.75 -3.45
N PRO A 112 -6.07 -9.81 -2.47
CA PRO A 112 -6.44 -9.78 -1.05
C PRO A 112 -6.98 -8.40 -0.66
N ILE A 113 -8.13 -8.41 0.01
CA ILE A 113 -8.82 -7.22 0.52
C ILE A 113 -9.05 -7.44 2.02
N VAL A 114 -8.67 -6.48 2.84
CA VAL A 114 -8.72 -6.59 4.29
C VAL A 114 -9.49 -5.42 4.89
N LEU A 115 -10.48 -5.70 5.73
CA LEU A 115 -11.04 -4.69 6.65
C LEU A 115 -10.19 -4.66 7.92
N ARG A 116 -9.67 -3.50 8.32
CA ARG A 116 -8.92 -3.33 9.59
C ARG A 116 -9.50 -2.23 10.48
N ASP A 117 -9.21 -2.29 11.77
CA ASP A 117 -9.31 -1.11 12.64
C ASP A 117 -8.09 -0.20 12.42
N ARG A 118 -8.29 1.12 12.47
CA ARG A 118 -7.28 2.14 12.11
C ARG A 118 -6.01 2.07 12.96
N GLU A 119 -6.15 1.68 14.22
CA GLU A 119 -5.02 1.56 15.16
C GLU A 119 -4.27 0.22 15.03
N LEU A 120 -4.69 -0.65 14.10
CA LEU A 120 -4.10 -1.96 13.84
C LEU A 120 -3.91 -2.80 15.11
N THR A 121 -4.91 -2.77 16.00
CA THR A 121 -4.86 -3.43 17.31
C THR A 121 -4.74 -4.95 17.21
N THR A 122 -4.39 -5.59 18.33
CA THR A 122 -4.31 -7.06 18.44
C THR A 122 -5.67 -7.68 18.77
N PRO A 123 -5.88 -8.99 18.55
CA PRO A 123 -7.17 -9.65 18.78
C PRO A 123 -7.74 -9.55 20.20
N GLU A 124 -6.90 -9.25 21.20
CA GLU A 124 -7.30 -9.07 22.59
C GLU A 124 -7.96 -7.70 22.84
N ASP A 125 -7.79 -6.73 21.94
CA ASP A 125 -8.40 -5.41 22.05
C ASP A 125 -9.88 -5.42 21.62
N LYS A 126 -10.72 -4.62 22.29
CA LYS A 126 -12.15 -4.48 21.96
C LYS A 126 -12.36 -3.74 20.63
N ALA A 127 -11.42 -2.89 20.25
CA ALA A 127 -11.43 -2.16 18.99
C ALA A 127 -11.06 -3.05 17.80
N TYR A 128 -10.52 -4.26 18.03
CA TYR A 128 -10.04 -5.15 16.98
C TYR A 128 -11.11 -5.42 15.90
N ARG A 129 -10.76 -5.14 14.65
CA ARG A 129 -11.56 -5.49 13.48
C ARG A 129 -10.66 -6.11 12.42
N PHE A 130 -10.94 -7.34 12.02
CA PHE A 130 -10.21 -8.02 10.96
C PHE A 130 -11.20 -8.88 10.16
N GLU A 131 -11.37 -8.55 8.89
CA GLU A 131 -12.10 -9.37 7.92
C GLU A 131 -11.31 -9.41 6.61
N MET A 132 -11.49 -10.47 5.81
CA MET A 132 -10.81 -10.61 4.54
C MET A 132 -11.67 -11.30 3.47
N CYS A 133 -11.42 -10.91 2.22
CA CYS A 133 -11.89 -11.53 0.99
C CYS A 133 -10.79 -11.33 -0.09
#